data_AF-A0A9X2LL24-F1
#
_entry.id   AF-A0A9X2LL24-F1
#
_cell.length_a   1.000
_cell.length_b   1.000
_cell.length_c   1.000
_cell.angle_alpha   90.00
_cell.angle_beta   90.00
_cell.angle_gamma   90.00
#
_symmetry.space_group_name_H-M   'P 1'
#
loop_
_entity.id
_entity.type
_entity.pdbx_description
1 polymer ?
#
loop_
_entity_poly.entity_id
_entity_poly.type
_entity_poly.pdbx_seq_one_letter_code
_entity_poly.pdbx_strand_id
1 'polypeptide(L)'
;MTDPQTILWQARQGPVPANWRVFTKKRGKVSGFLRGTSHDPDPLLVITLDGAIEYVSERKPLEIVNFHDLAGIALRVEGHSFSDSSIVTLTVWVDLHHRDGRKTKWKSASFADDTQAIQGFIEAYGAHKELRGR
;
A
#
# COMPACT_ATOMS: atom_id res chain seq x y z
N MET A 1 -13.54 -3.87 -8.31
CA MET A 1 -12.51 -2.82 -8.39
C MET A 1 -12.41 -2.31 -9.83
N THR A 2 -12.43 -0.99 -10.00
CA THR A 2 -12.12 -0.30 -11.27
C THR A 2 -10.70 -0.64 -11.75
N ASP A 3 -10.42 -0.45 -13.04
CA ASP A 3 -9.08 -0.64 -13.61
C ASP A 3 -7.99 0.10 -12.79
N PRO A 4 -6.98 -0.62 -12.26
CA PRO A 4 -5.93 -0.03 -11.41
C PRO A 4 -5.12 1.07 -12.09
N GLN A 5 -4.87 0.96 -13.40
CA GLN A 5 -4.12 1.97 -14.15
C GLN A 5 -4.90 3.28 -14.25
N THR A 6 -6.21 3.18 -14.49
CA THR A 6 -7.13 4.32 -14.48
C THR A 6 -7.17 5.01 -13.12
N ILE A 7 -7.23 4.23 -12.03
CA ILE A 7 -7.18 4.77 -10.65
C ILE A 7 -5.90 5.57 -10.42
N LEU A 8 -4.73 5.01 -10.78
CA LEU A 8 -3.46 5.70 -10.62
C LEU A 8 -3.36 6.95 -11.49
N TRP A 9 -3.79 6.86 -12.75
CA TRP A 9 -3.79 8.00 -13.66
C TRP A 9 -4.64 9.14 -13.09
N GLN A 10 -5.86 8.86 -12.65
CA GLN A 10 -6.74 9.87 -12.02
C GLN A 10 -6.12 10.44 -10.75
N ALA A 11 -5.54 9.60 -9.90
CA ALA A 11 -4.90 10.04 -8.66
C ALA A 11 -3.70 10.98 -8.89
N ARG A 12 -3.02 10.87 -10.04
CA ARG A 12 -1.94 11.78 -10.42
C ARG A 12 -2.43 13.13 -10.95
N GLN A 13 -3.56 13.14 -11.64
CA GLN A 13 -4.13 14.38 -12.19
C GLN A 13 -4.88 15.19 -11.11
N GLY A 14 -5.51 14.48 -10.16
CA GLY A 14 -6.47 15.06 -9.23
C GLY A 14 -7.70 15.66 -9.95
N PRO A 15 -8.67 16.20 -9.20
CA PRO A 15 -9.03 15.80 -7.84
C PRO A 15 -9.53 14.35 -7.79
N VAL A 16 -9.31 13.68 -6.67
CA VAL A 16 -9.77 12.30 -6.44
C VAL A 16 -11.09 12.27 -5.66
N PRO A 17 -11.87 11.18 -5.77
CA PRO A 17 -13.03 10.96 -4.91
C PRO A 17 -12.69 11.09 -3.42
N ALA A 18 -13.58 11.68 -2.63
CA ALA A 18 -13.33 11.97 -1.21
C ALA A 18 -13.07 10.73 -0.34
N ASN A 19 -13.49 9.55 -0.80
CA ASN A 19 -13.26 8.27 -0.15
C ASN A 19 -11.92 7.61 -0.53
N TRP A 20 -11.09 8.26 -1.36
CA TRP A 20 -9.77 7.77 -1.71
C TRP A 20 -8.72 8.36 -0.77
N ARG A 21 -7.72 7.55 -0.43
CA ARG A 21 -6.49 8.02 0.22
C ARG A 21 -5.34 7.87 -0.73
N VAL A 22 -4.63 8.96 -0.95
CA VAL A 22 -3.53 9.04 -1.92
C VAL A 22 -2.26 9.40 -1.18
N PHE A 23 -1.26 8.53 -1.29
CA PHE A 23 0.05 8.72 -0.72
C PHE A 23 1.06 8.91 -1.86
N THR A 24 1.76 10.03 -1.82
CA THR A 24 2.79 10.37 -2.79
C THR A 24 4.11 10.56 -2.07
N LYS A 25 5.20 10.11 -2.67
CA LYS A 25 6.55 10.40 -2.16
C LYS A 25 7.42 10.83 -3.32
N LYS A 26 8.16 11.93 -3.16
CA LYS A 26 9.19 12.30 -4.13
C LYS A 26 10.23 11.20 -4.17
N ARG A 27 10.54 10.71 -5.37
CA ARG A 27 11.66 9.78 -5.57
C ARG A 27 12.92 10.46 -5.04
N GLY A 28 13.59 9.82 -4.08
CA GLY A 28 14.85 10.34 -3.54
C GLY A 28 15.90 10.45 -4.65
N LYS A 29 16.68 11.53 -4.68
CA LYS A 29 17.89 11.56 -5.51
C LYS A 29 18.81 10.45 -5.02
N VAL A 30 19.07 9.44 -5.83
CA VAL A 30 20.13 8.47 -5.56
C VAL A 30 21.45 9.24 -5.56
N SER A 31 21.99 9.55 -4.38
CA SER A 31 23.35 10.09 -4.27
C SER A 31 24.32 8.95 -4.53
N GLY A 32 24.65 8.74 -5.81
CA GLY A 32 25.56 7.69 -6.22
C GLY A 32 25.46 7.38 -7.70
N PHE A 33 26.27 8.08 -8.49
CA PHE A 33 26.80 7.63 -9.79
C PHE A 33 25.86 7.22 -10.94
N LEU A 34 24.56 7.47 -10.89
CA LEU A 34 23.71 7.37 -12.09
C LEU A 34 22.90 8.66 -12.25
N ARG A 35 23.38 9.56 -13.13
CA ARG A 35 22.54 10.62 -13.71
C ARG A 35 21.49 9.97 -14.61
N GLY A 36 20.47 9.40 -14.01
CA GLY A 36 19.24 9.03 -14.67
C GLY A 36 18.14 9.89 -14.09
N THR A 37 17.73 10.93 -14.82
CA THR A 37 16.38 11.46 -14.68
C THR A 37 15.45 10.34 -15.13
N SER A 38 15.09 9.48 -14.20
CA SER A 38 14.08 8.46 -14.47
C SER A 38 12.81 9.23 -14.87
N HIS A 39 12.37 9.08 -16.13
CA HIS A 39 11.03 9.53 -16.53
C HIS A 39 9.94 8.73 -15.81
N ASP A 40 10.35 7.69 -15.07
CA ASP A 40 9.52 6.93 -14.14
C ASP A 40 8.85 7.89 -13.12
N PRO A 41 7.51 7.92 -13.09
CA PRO A 41 6.78 8.78 -12.19
C PRO A 41 7.06 8.46 -10.71
N ASP A 42 6.78 9.42 -9.84
CA ASP A 42 6.96 9.23 -8.39
C ASP A 42 6.10 8.06 -7.88
N PRO A 43 6.59 7.28 -6.89
CA PRO A 43 5.80 6.24 -6.24
C PRO A 43 4.48 6.77 -5.71
N LEU A 44 3.44 5.97 -5.90
CA LEU A 44 2.07 6.36 -5.63
C LEU A 44 1.31 5.16 -5.08
N LEU A 45 0.76 5.32 -3.88
CA LEU A 45 -0.17 4.37 -3.28
C LEU A 45 -1.56 5.03 -3.24
N VAL A 46 -2.54 4.34 -3.81
CA VAL A 46 -3.94 4.75 -3.76
C VAL A 46 -4.73 3.67 -3.05
N ILE A 47 -5.41 4.06 -1.99
CA ILE A 47 -6.33 3.20 -1.24
C ILE A 47 -7.74 3.68 -1.52
N THR A 48 -8.54 2.81 -2.10
CA THR A 48 -9.95 3.03 -2.42
C THR A 48 -10.82 2.12 -1.54
N LEU A 49 -12.14 2.30 -1.59
CA LEU A 49 -13.05 1.36 -0.94
C LEU A 49 -12.99 -0.05 -1.53
N ASP A 50 -12.49 -0.25 -2.75
CA ASP A 50 -12.42 -1.56 -3.39
C ASP A 50 -11.08 -2.28 -3.19
N GLY A 51 -10.05 -1.56 -2.74
CA GLY A 51 -8.71 -2.10 -2.68
C GLY A 51 -7.60 -1.06 -2.61
N ALA A 52 -6.37 -1.55 -2.54
CA ALA A 52 -5.16 -0.75 -2.55
C ALA A 52 -4.33 -1.05 -3.81
N ILE A 53 -3.80 0.01 -4.43
CA ILE A 53 -3.02 -0.04 -5.65
C ILE A 53 -1.73 0.75 -5.41
N GLU A 54 -0.58 0.10 -5.55
CA GLU A 54 0.72 0.76 -5.43
C GLU A 54 1.53 0.68 -6.72
N TYR A 55 1.86 1.85 -7.24
CA TYR A 55 2.91 2.04 -8.21
C TYR A 55 4.25 2.31 -7.53
N VAL A 56 5.25 1.48 -7.83
CA VAL A 56 6.61 1.60 -7.26
C VAL A 56 7.59 2.16 -8.30
N SER A 57 7.64 1.54 -9.48
CA SER A 57 8.50 1.90 -10.59
C SER A 57 8.07 1.17 -11.87
N GLU A 58 8.61 1.54 -13.02
CA GLU A 58 8.39 0.80 -14.28
C GLU A 58 8.94 -0.64 -14.23
N ARG A 59 9.95 -0.88 -13.39
CA ARG A 59 10.63 -2.18 -13.28
C ARG A 59 9.98 -3.14 -12.31
N LYS A 60 9.17 -2.63 -11.36
CA LYS A 60 8.46 -3.47 -10.40
C LYS A 60 6.98 -3.48 -10.80
N PRO A 61 6.36 -4.65 -10.98
CA PRO A 61 4.96 -4.73 -11.32
C PRO A 61 4.11 -4.02 -10.26
N LEU A 62 2.99 -3.49 -10.73
CA LEU A 62 1.97 -2.86 -9.90
C LEU A 62 1.52 -3.84 -8.81
N GLU A 63 1.56 -3.41 -7.55
CA GLU A 63 1.04 -4.20 -6.45
C GLU A 63 -0.43 -3.86 -6.24
N ILE A 64 -1.30 -4.86 -6.38
CA ILE A 64 -2.74 -4.71 -6.31
C ILE A 64 -3.27 -5.61 -5.20
N VAL A 65 -4.06 -5.03 -4.30
CA VAL A 65 -4.90 -5.76 -3.36
C VAL A 65 -6.35 -5.42 -3.63
N ASN A 66 -7.12 -6.40 -4.10
CA ASN A 66 -8.55 -6.27 -4.31
C ASN A 66 -9.30 -6.85 -3.09
N PHE A 67 -10.07 -6.01 -2.40
CA PHE A 67 -10.76 -6.41 -1.17
C PHE A 67 -11.85 -7.45 -1.39
N HIS A 68 -12.38 -7.58 -2.61
CA HIS A 68 -13.33 -8.64 -2.95
C HIS A 68 -12.74 -10.05 -2.82
N ASP A 69 -11.43 -10.18 -3.01
CA ASP A 69 -10.74 -11.47 -3.00
C ASP A 69 -10.40 -11.91 -1.57
N LEU A 70 -10.60 -11.02 -0.60
CA LEU A 70 -10.29 -11.25 0.81
C LEU A 70 -11.49 -11.80 1.58
N ALA A 71 -11.20 -12.74 2.47
CA ALA A 71 -12.10 -13.23 3.51
C ALA A 71 -11.86 -12.50 4.85
N GLY A 72 -10.65 -11.99 5.07
CA GLY A 72 -10.25 -11.31 6.31
C GLY A 72 -8.90 -10.65 6.18
N ILE A 73 -8.61 -9.74 7.13
CA ILE A 73 -7.28 -9.16 7.31
C ILE A 73 -6.89 -9.20 8.79
N ALA A 74 -5.60 -9.20 9.08
CA ALA A 74 -5.09 -9.05 10.45
C ALA A 74 -3.86 -8.14 10.48
N LEU A 75 -3.83 -7.16 11.37
CA LEU A 75 -2.64 -6.35 11.62
C LEU A 75 -1.61 -7.20 12.37
N ARG A 76 -0.36 -7.18 11.90
CA ARG A 76 0.77 -7.84 12.52
C ARG A 76 1.87 -6.84 12.84
N VAL A 77 2.49 -7.06 13.99
CA VAL A 77 3.62 -6.29 14.48
C VAL A 77 4.65 -7.30 14.99
N GLU A 78 5.88 -7.17 14.53
CA GLU A 78 7.01 -7.98 14.98
C GLU A 78 8.11 -7.05 15.50
N GLY A 79 8.57 -7.29 16.72
CA GLY A 79 9.69 -6.57 17.31
C GLY A 79 10.98 -7.37 17.14
N HIS A 80 12.03 -6.71 16.65
CA HIS A 80 13.37 -7.26 16.62
C HIS A 80 14.26 -6.45 17.57
N SER A 81 14.89 -7.13 18.52
CA SER A 81 15.94 -6.57 19.38
C SER A 81 17.27 -7.23 19.05
N PHE A 82 18.34 -6.44 18.95
CA PHE A 82 19.70 -6.96 18.89
C PHE A 82 20.25 -7.06 20.32
N SER A 83 20.98 -8.13 20.63
CA SER A 83 21.33 -8.54 22.01
C SER A 83 21.99 -7.47 22.88
N ASP A 84 22.58 -6.42 22.29
CA ASP A 84 23.27 -5.35 23.03
C ASP A 84 22.60 -3.97 22.88
N SER A 85 21.37 -3.89 22.37
CA SER A 85 20.66 -2.62 22.15
C SER A 85 19.33 -2.54 22.90
N SER A 86 19.06 -1.39 23.50
CA SER A 86 17.74 -1.02 24.03
C SER A 86 16.76 -0.57 22.93
N ILE A 87 17.20 -0.53 21.67
CA ILE A 87 16.38 -0.13 20.53
C ILE A 87 15.67 -1.37 19.96
N VAL A 88 14.34 -1.33 19.97
CA VAL A 88 13.48 -2.32 19.33
C VAL A 88 13.05 -1.81 17.96
N THR A 89 13.37 -2.55 16.91
CA THR A 89 12.87 -2.27 15.56
C THR A 89 11.52 -2.96 15.39
N LEU A 90 10.47 -2.19 15.10
CA LEU A 90 9.14 -2.72 14.84
C LEU A 90 8.91 -2.87 13.33
N THR A 91 8.58 -4.09 12.91
CA THR A 91 8.10 -4.39 11.57
C THR A 91 6.60 -4.55 11.61
N VAL A 92 5.86 -3.68 10.92
CA VAL A 92 4.39 -3.72 10.84
C VAL A 92 3.95 -4.14 9.44
N TRP A 93 2.93 -5.00 9.34
CA TRP A 93 2.30 -5.39 8.07
C TRP A 93 0.87 -5.88 8.27
N VAL A 94 0.14 -6.13 7.17
CA VAL A 94 -1.19 -6.72 7.20
C VAL A 94 -1.14 -8.12 6.60
N ASP A 95 -1.57 -9.13 7.35
CA ASP A 95 -1.88 -10.44 6.80
C ASP A 95 -3.20 -10.36 6.03
N LEU A 96 -3.17 -10.78 4.77
CA LEU A 96 -4.34 -10.90 3.91
C LEU A 96 -4.76 -12.37 3.86
N HIS A 97 -5.99 -12.65 4.29
CA HIS A 97 -6.59 -13.96 4.17
C HIS A 97 -7.51 -13.95 2.95
N HIS A 98 -7.14 -14.69 1.92
CA HIS A 98 -7.89 -14.77 0.66
C HIS A 98 -9.02 -15.80 0.76
N ARG A 99 -10.06 -15.62 -0.04
CA ARG A 99 -11.22 -16.53 -0.11
C ARG A 99 -10.87 -17.90 -0.67
N ASP A 100 -9.79 -17.99 -1.45
CA ASP A 100 -9.21 -19.24 -1.95
C ASP A 100 -8.39 -20.01 -0.89
N GLY A 101 -8.33 -19.50 0.35
CA GLY A 101 -7.57 -20.07 1.45
C GLY A 101 -6.10 -19.64 1.50
N ARG A 102 -5.58 -18.92 0.49
CA ARG A 102 -4.22 -18.40 0.52
C ARG A 102 -4.06 -17.33 1.59
N LYS A 103 -2.85 -17.23 2.14
CA LYS A 103 -2.45 -16.15 3.03
C LYS A 103 -1.26 -15.43 2.43
N THR A 104 -1.34 -14.11 2.32
CA THR A 104 -0.24 -13.29 1.81
C THR A 104 -0.01 -12.12 2.74
N LYS A 105 1.24 -11.66 2.82
CA LYS A 105 1.60 -10.45 3.57
C LYS A 105 1.49 -9.24 2.64
N TRP A 106 0.80 -8.19 3.09
CA TRP A 106 0.82 -6.89 2.45
C TRP A 106 1.57 -5.89 3.32
N LYS A 107 2.54 -5.21 2.70
CA LYS A 107 3.22 -4.05 3.25
C LYS A 107 3.56 -3.17 2.06
N SER A 108 3.23 -1.89 2.13
CA SER A 108 3.60 -0.97 1.06
C SER A 108 5.12 -1.00 0.84
N ALA A 109 5.53 -1.07 -0.42
CA ALA A 109 6.95 -1.11 -0.77
C ALA A 109 7.61 0.26 -0.62
N SER A 110 6.88 1.32 -0.95
CA SER A 110 7.37 2.70 -0.98
C SER A 110 6.99 3.49 0.28
N PHE A 111 5.94 3.05 0.98
CA PHE A 111 5.35 3.70 2.15
C PHE A 111 5.35 2.76 3.37
N ALA A 112 6.34 1.87 3.45
CA ALA A 112 6.49 0.83 4.49
C ALA A 112 6.47 1.35 5.94
N ASP A 113 6.97 2.57 6.15
CA ASP A 113 7.10 3.22 7.46
C ASP A 113 6.00 4.27 7.71
N ASP A 114 5.08 4.43 6.75
CA ASP A 114 3.94 5.33 6.86
C ASP A 114 2.77 4.60 7.54
N THR A 115 2.61 4.83 8.84
CA THR A 115 1.51 4.23 9.62
C THR A 115 0.13 4.67 9.11
N GLN A 116 0.02 5.82 8.45
CA GLN A 116 -1.23 6.29 7.85
C GLN A 116 -1.62 5.45 6.63
N ALA A 117 -0.65 4.87 5.90
CA ALA A 117 -0.92 3.95 4.81
C ALA A 117 -1.55 2.64 5.33
N ILE A 118 -1.01 2.10 6.44
CA ILE A 118 -1.55 0.89 7.09
C ILE A 118 -2.93 1.17 7.68
N GLN A 119 -3.10 2.28 8.39
CA GLN A 119 -4.40 2.68 8.94
C GLN A 119 -5.43 2.89 7.84
N GLY A 120 -5.06 3.60 6.77
CA GLY A 120 -5.93 3.83 5.62
C GLY A 120 -6.37 2.52 4.94
N PHE A 121 -5.48 1.54 4.84
CA PHE A 121 -5.81 0.22 4.32
C PHE A 121 -6.86 -0.49 5.19
N ILE A 122 -6.65 -0.51 6.51
CA ILE A 122 -7.56 -1.17 7.46
C ILE A 122 -8.94 -0.50 7.45
N GLU A 123 -8.98 0.83 7.48
CA GLU A 123 -10.22 1.60 7.48
C GLU A 123 -11.00 1.41 6.16
N ALA A 124 -10.31 1.41 5.02
CA ALA A 124 -10.94 1.16 3.73
C ALA A 124 -11.50 -0.26 3.63
N TYR A 125 -10.77 -1.28 4.12
CA TYR A 125 -11.27 -2.65 4.17
C TYR A 125 -12.47 -2.79 5.12
N GLY A 126 -12.43 -2.13 6.28
CA GLY A 126 -13.56 -2.07 7.20
C GLY A 126 -14.81 -1.49 6.53
N ALA A 127 -14.68 -0.33 5.89
CA ALA A 127 -15.76 0.29 5.14
C ALA A 127 -16.28 -0.59 3.99
N HIS A 128 -15.38 -1.27 3.27
CA HIS A 128 -15.75 -2.23 2.22
C HIS A 128 -16.66 -3.35 2.74
N LYS A 129 -16.31 -3.92 3.90
CA LYS A 129 -17.10 -4.99 4.53
C LYS A 129 -18.47 -4.49 4.98
N GLU A 130 -18.54 -3.32 5.60
CA GLU A 130 -19.81 -2.73 6.05
C GLU A 130 -20.75 -2.45 4.88
N LEU A 131 -20.24 -1.94 3.75
CA LEU A 131 -21.04 -1.66 2.56
C LEU A 131 -21.55 -2.92 1.85
N ARG A 132 -20.87 -4.07 2.03
CA ARG A 132 -21.24 -5.36 1.42
C ARG A 132 -21.95 -6.33 2.37
N GLY A 133 -22.01 -6.00 3.66
CA GLY A 133 -22.70 -6.78 4.69
C GLY A 133 -24.19 -6.42 4.85
N ARG A 134 -24.71 -5.53 4.00
CA ARG A 134 -26.14 -5.28 3.79
C ARG A 134 -26.60 -5.96 2.51
#